data_AF-A0ABD3K9V1-F1
#
_entry.id   AF-A0ABD3K9V1-F1
#
_cell.length_a   1.000
_cell.length_b   1.000
_cell.length_c   1.000
_cell.angle_alpha   90.00
_cell.angle_beta   90.00
_cell.angle_gamma   90.00
#
_symmetry.space_group_name_H-M   'P 1'
#
loop_
_entity.id
_entity.type
_entity.pdbx_description
1 polymer ?
#
loop_
_entity_poly.entity_id
_entity_poly.type
_entity_poly.pdbx_seq_one_letter_code
_entity_poly.pdbx_strand_id
1 'polypeptide(L)'
;MSHYKFILAIENTSTESYVTEKLYYALDSRAVPIYFGAPNVIDFVPPRSIIDGNKFSSMEELATFMKSLANDPWRALNTMRGEDVVY
;
A
#
# COMPACT_ATOMS: atom_id res chain seq x y z
N MET A 1 13.24 -11.50 3.53
CA MET A 1 13.46 -10.28 2.72
C MET A 1 12.62 -10.41 1.47
N SER A 2 11.79 -9.42 1.15
CA SER A 2 11.08 -9.38 -0.14
C SER A 2 12.07 -9.09 -1.28
N HIS A 3 11.94 -9.81 -2.40
CA HIS A 3 12.63 -9.50 -3.66
C HIS A 3 11.89 -8.44 -4.52
N TYR A 4 10.76 -7.94 -4.01
CA TYR A 4 9.87 -7.03 -4.72
C TYR A 4 9.68 -5.72 -3.96
N LYS A 5 9.57 -4.61 -4.70
CA LYS A 5 9.32 -3.27 -4.14
C LYS A 5 7.90 -3.11 -3.60
N PHE A 6 6.94 -3.84 -4.18
CA PHE A 6 5.51 -3.74 -3.87
C PHE A 6 4.92 -5.12 -3.61
N ILE A 7 3.87 -5.16 -2.79
CA ILE A 7 3.01 -6.33 -2.61
C ILE A 7 1.55 -5.90 -2.75
N LEU A 8 0.76 -6.67 -3.50
CA LEU A 8 -0.68 -6.50 -3.58
C LEU A 8 -1.33 -7.19 -2.38
N ALA A 9 -2.04 -6.43 -1.56
CA ALA A 9 -2.85 -6.92 -0.45
C ALA A 9 -4.32 -6.64 -0.77
N ILE A 10 -4.95 -7.56 -1.50
CA ILE A 10 -6.34 -7.42 -1.98
C ILE A 10 -7.23 -8.32 -1.14
N GLU A 11 -8.24 -7.73 -0.51
CA GLU A 11 -9.29 -8.46 0.17
C GLU A 11 -10.33 -8.98 -0.80
N ASN A 12 -11.01 -10.06 -0.41
CA ASN A 12 -12.05 -10.67 -1.23
C ASN A 12 -13.26 -9.74 -1.42
N THR A 13 -13.49 -8.81 -0.48
CA THR A 13 -14.56 -7.81 -0.54
C THR A 13 -14.09 -6.47 0.02
N SER A 14 -14.65 -5.38 -0.50
CA SER A 14 -14.54 -4.08 0.14
C SER A 14 -15.65 -3.95 1.18
N THR A 15 -15.29 -4.06 2.46
CA THR A 15 -16.25 -4.04 3.57
C THR A 15 -15.62 -3.33 4.74
N GLU A 16 -16.37 -2.44 5.40
CA GLU A 16 -15.89 -1.68 6.55
C GLU A 16 -15.29 -2.61 7.61
N SER A 17 -14.10 -2.25 8.08
CA SER A 17 -13.31 -2.99 9.07
C SER A 17 -12.94 -4.44 8.68
N TYR A 18 -13.15 -4.86 7.43
CA TYR A 18 -12.71 -6.16 6.93
C TYR A 18 -11.24 -6.10 6.49
N VAL A 19 -10.33 -6.24 7.45
CA VAL A 19 -8.88 -6.28 7.25
C VAL A 19 -8.35 -7.63 7.72
N THR A 20 -7.64 -8.35 6.84
CA THR A 20 -7.14 -9.70 7.12
C THR A 20 -5.61 -9.74 7.19
N GLU A 21 -5.05 -10.94 7.39
CA GLU A 21 -3.61 -11.20 7.42
C GLU A 21 -2.86 -10.71 6.19
N LYS A 22 -3.54 -10.59 5.03
CA LYS A 22 -2.93 -10.18 3.76
C LYS A 22 -2.23 -8.82 3.89
N LEU A 23 -2.88 -7.86 4.56
CA LEU A 23 -2.31 -6.54 4.78
C LEU A 23 -1.11 -6.58 5.72
N TYR A 24 -1.24 -7.32 6.82
CA TYR A 24 -0.18 -7.39 7.84
C TYR A 24 1.06 -8.14 7.34
N TYR A 25 0.88 -9.19 6.53
CA TYR A 25 2.00 -9.85 5.85
C TYR A 25 2.69 -8.96 4.84
N ALA A 26 1.95 -8.09 4.13
CA ALA A 26 2.55 -7.10 3.24
C ALA A 26 3.35 -6.04 4.01
N LEU A 27 2.85 -5.59 5.16
CA LEU A 27 3.57 -4.65 6.03
C LEU A 27 4.88 -5.25 6.58
N ASP A 28 4.87 -6.53 6.97
CA ASP A 28 6.05 -7.22 7.51
C ASP A 28 7.10 -7.57 6.43
N SER A 29 6.72 -7.62 5.16
CA SER A 29 7.59 -8.13 4.09
C SER A 29 8.76 -7.20 3.70
N ARG A 30 8.83 -5.98 4.25
CA ARG A 30 9.71 -4.89 3.79
C ARG A 30 9.50 -4.54 2.31
N ALA A 31 8.25 -4.56 1.87
CA ALA A 31 7.80 -4.03 0.59
C ALA A 31 6.70 -3.01 0.86
N VAL A 32 6.38 -2.17 -0.13
CA VAL A 32 5.28 -1.21 -0.02
C VAL A 32 3.95 -1.94 -0.31
N PRO A 33 3.01 -2.03 0.65
CA PRO A 33 1.71 -2.62 0.41
C PRO A 33 0.86 -1.75 -0.51
N ILE A 34 0.18 -2.36 -1.46
CA ILE A 34 -0.90 -1.77 -2.25
C ILE A 34 -2.17 -2.48 -1.84
N TYR A 35 -3.02 -1.77 -1.11
CA TYR A 35 -4.18 -2.35 -0.46
C TYR A 35 -5.48 -2.06 -1.22
N PHE A 36 -6.35 -3.07 -1.31
CA PHE A 36 -7.74 -2.93 -1.73
C PHE A 36 -8.62 -3.74 -0.79
N GLY A 37 -9.51 -3.10 -0.04
CA GLY A 37 -10.40 -3.78 0.89
C GLY A 37 -11.25 -2.80 1.70
N ALA A 38 -11.09 -2.81 3.01
CA ALA A 38 -11.83 -1.95 3.93
C ALA A 38 -11.68 -0.45 3.59
N PRO A 39 -12.79 0.29 3.38
CA PRO A 39 -12.73 1.73 3.10
C PRO A 39 -12.11 2.57 4.23
N ASN A 40 -12.10 2.04 5.45
CA ASN A 40 -11.53 2.64 6.65
C ASN A 40 -10.20 1.98 7.07
N VAL A 41 -9.45 1.40 6.14
CA VAL A 41 -8.17 0.71 6.42
C VAL A 41 -7.18 1.57 7.21
N ILE A 42 -7.24 2.89 7.07
CA ILE A 42 -6.38 3.86 7.77
C ILE A 42 -6.47 3.76 9.31
N ASP A 43 -7.57 3.23 9.85
CA ASP A 43 -7.75 3.03 11.29
C ASP A 43 -6.91 1.84 11.82
N PHE A 44 -6.40 0.99 10.93
CA PHE A 44 -5.76 -0.29 11.25
C PHE A 44 -4.25 -0.34 10.89
N VAL A 45 -3.70 0.73 10.32
CA VAL A 45 -2.32 0.79 9.85
C VAL A 45 -1.59 2.03 10.36
N PRO A 46 -0.25 1.99 10.49
CA PRO A 46 0.50 3.21 10.73
C PRO A 46 0.26 4.25 9.62
N PRO A 47 0.28 5.55 9.94
CA PRO A 47 0.15 6.59 8.93
C PRO A 47 1.16 6.42 7.80
N ARG A 48 0.71 6.59 6.54
CA ARG A 48 1.56 6.57 5.33
C ARG A 48 2.34 5.26 5.12
N SER A 49 1.85 4.14 5.66
CA SER A 49 2.51 2.83 5.55
C SER A 49 2.01 1.96 4.39
N ILE A 50 0.97 2.38 3.68
CA ILE A 50 0.33 1.66 2.59
C ILE A 50 -0.01 2.62 1.45
N ILE A 51 -0.19 2.07 0.25
CA ILE A 51 -0.90 2.71 -0.86
C ILE A 51 -2.35 2.21 -0.82
N ASP A 52 -3.31 3.06 -0.47
CA ASP A 52 -4.73 2.74 -0.59
C ASP A 52 -5.17 2.87 -2.06
N GLY A 53 -5.27 1.72 -2.73
CA GLY A 53 -5.65 1.64 -4.13
C GLY A 53 -7.06 2.19 -4.43
N ASN A 54 -7.93 2.27 -3.41
CA ASN A 54 -9.28 2.82 -3.57
C ASN A 54 -9.30 4.35 -3.69
N LYS A 55 -8.19 5.04 -3.39
CA LYS A 55 -8.10 6.51 -3.48
C LYS A 55 -7.76 7.03 -4.87
N PHE A 56 -7.37 6.15 -5.78
CA PHE A 56 -7.05 6.51 -7.16
C PHE A 56 -8.32 6.53 -8.02
N SER A 57 -8.39 7.49 -8.95
CA SER A 57 -9.52 7.64 -9.86
C SER A 57 -9.56 6.57 -10.95
N SER A 58 -8.41 5.94 -11.25
CA SER A 58 -8.29 4.83 -12.20
C SER A 58 -7.09 3.93 -11.90
N MET A 59 -7.09 2.73 -12.50
CA MET A 59 -5.96 1.80 -12.42
C MET A 59 -4.73 2.32 -13.16
N GLU A 60 -4.91 3.10 -14.23
CA GLU A 60 -3.85 3.78 -14.97
C GLU A 60 -3.16 4.83 -14.09
N GLU A 61 -3.92 5.57 -13.28
CA GLU A 61 -3.39 6.55 -12.33
C GLU A 61 -2.55 5.85 -11.26
N LEU A 62 -3.08 4.79 -10.65
CA LEU A 62 -2.35 3.97 -9.68
C LEU A 62 -1.05 3.39 -10.29
N ALA A 63 -1.12 2.83 -11.49
CA ALA A 63 0.06 2.28 -12.17
C ALA A 63 1.11 3.36 -12.46
N THR A 64 0.68 4.57 -12.82
CA THR A 64 1.58 5.71 -13.04
C THR A 64 2.25 6.14 -11.73
N PHE A 65 1.48 6.22 -10.64
CA PHE A 65 2.01 6.49 -9.31
C PHE A 65 3.05 5.44 -8.89
N MET A 66 2.72 4.15 -9.00
CA MET A 66 3.62 3.03 -8.68
C MET A 66 4.93 3.10 -9.46
N LYS A 67 4.88 3.40 -10.77
CA LYS A 67 6.09 3.56 -11.60
C LYS A 67 6.95 4.73 -11.13
N SER A 68 6.33 5.86 -10.78
CA SER A 68 7.08 7.02 -10.26
C SER A 68 7.77 6.70 -8.94
N LEU A 69 7.09 6.01 -8.02
CA LEU A 69 7.68 5.59 -6.75
C LEU A 69 8.78 4.55 -6.95
N ALA A 70 8.61 3.62 -7.89
CA ALA A 70 9.61 2.60 -8.19
C ALA A 70 10.93 3.21 -8.71
N ASN A 71 10.86 4.34 -9.40
CA ASN A 71 12.00 5.02 -10.01
C ASN A 71 12.70 6.00 -9.04
N ASP A 72 12.18 6.17 -7.82
CA ASP A 72 12.77 7.00 -6.77
C ASP A 72 13.09 6.13 -5.53
N PRO A 73 14.33 5.63 -5.41
CA PRO A 73 14.73 4.75 -4.30
C PRO A 73 14.60 5.41 -2.92
N TRP A 74 14.79 6.72 -2.83
CA TRP A 74 14.70 7.46 -1.57
C TRP A 74 13.25 7.55 -1.11
N ARG A 75 12.37 7.94 -2.04
CA ARG A 75 10.94 8.00 -1.77
C ARG A 75 10.35 6.63 -1.43
N ALA A 76 10.75 5.59 -2.15
CA ALA A 76 10.35 4.22 -1.84
C ALA A 76 10.81 3.78 -0.43
N LEU A 77 12.06 4.10 -0.04
CA LEU A 77 12.58 3.80 1.29
C LEU A 77 11.83 4.54 2.39
N ASN A 78 11.57 5.83 2.21
CA ASN A 78 10.83 6.63 3.18
C ASN A 78 9.37 6.19 3.29
N THR A 79 8.75 5.76 2.20
CA THR A 79 7.43 5.11 2.22
C THR A 79 7.46 3.84 3.07
N MET A 80 8.45 2.97 2.92
CA MET A 80 8.60 1.78 3.79
C MET A 80 8.81 2.14 5.26
N ARG A 81 9.35 3.33 5.55
CA ARG A 81 9.57 3.85 6.90
C ARG A 81 8.37 4.65 7.44
N GLY A 82 7.32 4.87 6.65
CA GLY A 82 6.17 5.71 7.00
C GLY A 82 6.50 7.21 7.10
N GLU A 83 7.59 7.65 6.45
CA GLU A 83 8.14 9.00 6.51
C GLU A 83 7.73 9.87 5.32
N ASP A 84 7.38 9.26 4.17
CA ASP A 84 6.95 9.96 2.95
C ASP A 84 5.44 9.86 2.69
N VAL A 85 4.88 10.80 1.93
CA VAL A 85 3.43 10.84 1.62
C VAL A 85 3.05 9.66 0.72
N VAL A 86 2.12 8.86 1.23
CA VAL A 86 1.44 7.78 0.52
C VAL A 86 -0.05 7.97 0.78
N TYR A 87 -0.85 7.91 -0.29
CA TYR A 87 -2.31 8.02 -0.23
C TYR A 87 -2.95 6.79 0.39
#